data_AF-A0A2I0XDM6-F1
#
_entry.id   AF-A0A2I0XDM6-F1
#
_cell.length_a   1.000
_cell.length_b   1.000
_cell.length_c   1.000
_cell.angle_alpha   90.00
_cell.angle_beta   90.00
_cell.angle_gamma   90.00
#
_symmetry.space_group_name_H-M   'P 1'
#
loop_
_entity.id
_entity.type
_entity.pdbx_description
1 polymer ?
#
loop_
_entity_poly.entity_id
_entity_poly.type
_entity_poly.pdbx_seq_one_letter_code
_entity_poly.pdbx_strand_id
1 'polypeptide(L)'
;MIVVDRFSKMAHFISCKKTFNAVNIARLFFNEIVRLHGLPRSITSDRDVKFVSHFWRELWKRLHTSLNLSSAYHPQSDGQTEVVNRTLGSMLRCLVQNNPKQWENCLSQAEFAYNSMPNRSTGKCPFAIVYTKAPNHLLDIAILPKCANKSAAALTEQCQSILEEVKSKLISSNSAYKQAADLHRRHVSFQPGDIVFVRLRKERFPAGTHSNLSPRKYGPVPILKRINDNAYVVDLPDSLHTSTTFNVSDIFTYHPPDNTGSIQVEPESFSAGGT
;
A
#
# COMPACT_ATOMS: atom_id res chain seq x y z
N MET A 1 1.96 -14.42 0.65
CA MET A 1 0.86 -13.51 1.04
C MET A 1 1.33 -12.69 2.22
N ILE A 2 1.09 -11.39 2.21
CA ILE A 2 1.40 -10.49 3.31
C ILE A 2 0.07 -9.95 3.83
N VAL A 3 -0.17 -10.06 5.13
CA VAL A 3 -1.38 -9.53 5.77
C VAL A 3 -0.95 -8.56 6.85
N VAL A 4 -1.46 -7.33 6.80
CA VAL A 4 -1.10 -6.27 7.74
C VAL A 4 -2.37 -5.79 8.45
N ASP A 5 -2.35 -5.83 9.78
CA ASP A 5 -3.40 -5.19 10.56
C ASP A 5 -3.23 -3.67 10.51
N ARG A 6 -4.29 -2.96 10.13
CA ARG A 6 -4.26 -1.51 9.93
C ARG A 6 -4.08 -0.74 11.24
N PHE A 7 -4.54 -1.31 12.35
CA PHE A 7 -4.47 -0.66 13.65
C PHE A 7 -3.10 -0.85 14.31
N SER A 8 -2.75 -2.09 14.64
CA SER A 8 -1.50 -2.44 15.33
C SER A 8 -0.26 -2.37 14.45
N LYS A 9 -0.43 -2.37 13.12
CA LYS A 9 0.64 -2.55 12.13
C LYS A 9 1.32 -3.91 12.19
N MET A 10 0.71 -4.90 12.85
CA MET A 10 1.22 -6.26 12.88
C MET A 10 1.14 -6.86 11.49
N ALA A 11 2.24 -7.45 11.04
CA ALA A 11 2.32 -8.10 9.75
C ALA A 11 2.50 -9.61 9.91
N HIS A 12 1.88 -10.38 9.02
CA HIS A 12 2.02 -11.82 8.90
C HIS A 12 2.60 -12.16 7.53
N PHE A 13 3.66 -12.94 7.50
CA PHE A 13 4.41 -13.28 6.28
C PHE A 13 4.22 -14.76 5.95
N ILE A 14 3.33 -15.03 5.01
CA ILE A 14 2.89 -16.39 4.73
C ILE A 14 3.42 -16.83 3.36
N SER A 15 4.16 -17.94 3.31
CA SER A 15 4.60 -18.55 2.05
C SER A 15 3.39 -19.00 1.22
N CYS A 16 3.39 -18.68 -0.07
CA CYS A 16 2.33 -19.07 -1.00
C CYS A 16 2.92 -19.55 -2.31
N LYS A 17 2.37 -20.61 -2.88
CA LYS A 17 2.74 -21.09 -4.23
C LYS A 17 1.89 -20.39 -5.28
N LYS A 18 2.47 -20.12 -6.45
CA LYS A 18 1.75 -19.52 -7.59
C LYS A 18 0.55 -20.35 -8.05
N THR A 19 0.56 -21.66 -7.78
CA THR A 19 -0.50 -22.61 -8.14
C THR A 19 -1.70 -22.59 -7.18
N PHE A 20 -1.65 -21.80 -6.10
CA PHE A 20 -2.76 -21.74 -5.14
C PHE A 20 -3.97 -21.04 -5.76
N ASN A 21 -5.12 -21.72 -5.75
CA ASN A 21 -6.40 -21.14 -6.11
C ASN A 21 -7.00 -20.35 -4.94
N ALA A 22 -8.12 -19.65 -5.18
CA ALA A 22 -8.79 -18.83 -4.17
C ALA A 22 -9.21 -19.62 -2.91
N VAL A 23 -9.58 -20.91 -3.06
CA VAL A 23 -9.95 -21.80 -1.96
C VAL A 23 -8.75 -22.10 -1.06
N ASN A 24 -7.59 -22.40 -1.66
CA ASN A 24 -6.36 -22.66 -0.92
C ASN A 24 -5.88 -21.41 -0.18
N ILE A 25 -5.98 -20.24 -0.83
CA ILE A 25 -5.66 -18.96 -0.18
C ILE A 25 -6.62 -18.69 0.99
N ALA A 26 -7.91 -19.01 0.85
CA ALA A 26 -8.86 -18.84 1.95
C ALA A 26 -8.51 -19.73 3.12
N ARG A 27 -8.28 -21.03 2.90
CA ARG A 27 -7.85 -21.97 3.95
C ARG A 27 -6.59 -21.47 4.66
N LEU A 28 -5.61 -21.00 3.90
CA LEU A 28 -4.38 -20.44 4.44
C LEU A 28 -4.64 -19.19 5.29
N PHE A 29 -5.51 -18.29 4.83
CA PHE A 29 -5.91 -17.12 5.59
C PHE A 29 -6.60 -17.51 6.91
N PHE A 30 -7.46 -18.53 6.91
CA PHE A 30 -8.09 -19.03 8.13
C PHE A 30 -7.09 -19.62 9.11
N ASN A 31 -6.17 -20.46 8.62
CA ASN A 31 -5.18 -21.14 9.44
C ASN A 31 -4.15 -20.19 10.07
N GLU A 32 -3.71 -19.19 9.32
CA GLU A 32 -2.63 -18.31 9.75
C GLU A 32 -3.13 -17.01 10.39
N ILE A 33 -4.23 -16.43 9.89
CA ILE A 33 -4.72 -15.13 10.35
C ILE A 33 -5.91 -15.27 11.29
N VAL A 34 -6.98 -15.93 10.85
CA VAL A 34 -8.23 -16.01 11.63
C VAL A 34 -8.02 -16.78 12.93
N ARG A 35 -7.16 -17.80 12.92
CA ARG A 35 -6.74 -18.53 14.13
C ARG A 35 -6.14 -17.61 15.20
N LEU A 36 -5.42 -16.56 14.80
CA LEU A 36 -4.71 -15.66 15.72
C LEU A 36 -5.55 -14.44 16.13
N HIS A 37 -6.31 -13.87 15.19
CA HIS A 37 -6.96 -12.56 15.37
C HIS A 37 -8.48 -12.59 15.27
N GLY A 38 -9.06 -13.74 14.92
CA GLY A 38 -10.47 -13.85 14.57
C GLY A 38 -10.80 -13.26 13.20
N LEU A 39 -12.10 -13.13 12.91
CA LEU A 39 -12.57 -12.64 11.62
C LEU A 39 -12.44 -11.10 11.54
N PRO A 40 -11.84 -10.57 10.46
CA PRO A 40 -11.76 -9.12 10.27
C PRO A 40 -13.12 -8.52 9.90
N ARG A 41 -13.37 -7.29 10.36
CA ARG A 41 -14.56 -6.51 9.94
C ARG A 41 -14.49 -6.07 8.48
N SER A 42 -13.27 -5.83 7.99
CA SER A 42 -13.01 -5.36 6.64
C SER A 42 -11.66 -5.85 6.14
N ILE A 43 -11.59 -6.24 4.87
CA ILE A 43 -10.35 -6.58 4.18
C ILE A 43 -10.14 -5.59 3.05
N THR A 44 -8.94 -5.03 2.95
CA THR A 44 -8.51 -4.26 1.78
C THR A 44 -7.49 -5.09 1.03
N SER A 45 -7.75 -5.39 -0.24
CA SER A 45 -6.83 -6.17 -1.09
C SER A 45 -6.62 -5.48 -2.42
N ASP A 46 -5.54 -5.86 -3.11
CA ASP A 46 -5.38 -5.56 -4.53
C ASP A 46 -6.42 -6.31 -5.38
N ARG A 47 -6.36 -6.05 -6.69
CA ARG A 47 -7.24 -6.68 -7.68
C ARG A 47 -6.66 -7.97 -8.26
N ASP A 48 -5.85 -8.72 -7.50
CA ASP A 48 -5.43 -10.06 -7.94
C ASP A 48 -6.67 -10.94 -8.17
N VAL A 49 -6.66 -11.68 -9.29
CA VAL A 49 -7.73 -12.60 -9.72
C VAL A 49 -8.21 -13.55 -8.61
N LYS A 50 -7.33 -13.91 -7.66
CA LYS A 50 -7.67 -14.75 -6.51
C LYS A 50 -8.62 -14.04 -5.54
N PHE A 51 -8.42 -12.74 -5.29
CA PHE A 51 -9.22 -11.90 -4.40
C PHE A 51 -10.45 -11.27 -5.06
N VAL A 52 -10.47 -11.22 -6.39
CA VAL A 52 -11.64 -10.78 -7.18
C VAL A 52 -12.59 -11.94 -7.51
N SER A 53 -12.15 -13.19 -7.31
CA SER A 53 -12.93 -14.39 -7.64
C SER A 53 -14.32 -14.40 -6.98
N HIS A 54 -15.30 -14.99 -7.67
CA HIS A 54 -16.66 -15.13 -7.16
C HIS A 54 -16.68 -15.84 -5.79
N PHE A 55 -15.87 -16.89 -5.65
CA PHE A 55 -15.69 -17.60 -4.40
C PHE A 55 -15.26 -16.68 -3.25
N TRP A 56 -14.24 -15.84 -3.47
CA TRP A 56 -13.72 -14.94 -2.42
C TRP A 56 -14.77 -13.91 -2.00
N ARG A 57 -15.47 -13.31 -2.96
CA ARG A 57 -16.55 -12.36 -2.69
C ARG A 57 -17.69 -12.97 -1.89
N GLU A 58 -18.13 -14.17 -2.28
CA GLU A 58 -19.23 -14.87 -1.63
C GLU A 58 -18.86 -15.33 -0.22
N LEU A 59 -17.62 -15.81 -0.02
CA LEU A 59 -17.10 -16.19 1.29
C LEU A 59 -17.19 -15.03 2.30
N TRP A 60 -16.66 -13.85 1.95
CA TRP A 60 -16.67 -12.71 2.86
C TRP A 60 -18.06 -12.09 3.04
N LYS A 61 -18.91 -12.15 2.01
CA LYS A 61 -20.32 -11.74 2.12
C LYS A 61 -21.06 -12.59 3.17
N ARG A 62 -20.84 -13.91 3.18
CA ARG A 62 -21.44 -14.83 4.17
C ARG A 62 -20.88 -14.64 5.58
N LEU A 63 -19.64 -14.19 5.70
CA LEU A 63 -18.98 -13.90 6.98
C LEU A 63 -19.21 -12.47 7.48
N HIS A 64 -20.03 -11.69 6.76
CA HIS A 64 -20.30 -10.28 7.07
C HIS A 64 -19.03 -9.41 7.13
N THR A 65 -18.00 -9.77 6.37
CA THR A 65 -16.76 -9.00 6.24
C THR A 65 -16.83 -8.12 4.99
N SER A 66 -16.57 -6.82 5.16
CA SER A 66 -16.53 -5.88 4.02
C SER A 66 -15.24 -6.05 3.20
N LEU A 67 -15.38 -6.32 1.90
CA LEU A 67 -14.23 -6.45 0.98
C LEU A 67 -14.07 -5.16 0.17
N ASN A 68 -12.97 -4.46 0.38
CA ASN A 68 -12.61 -3.23 -0.31
C ASN A 68 -11.46 -3.51 -1.27
N LEU A 69 -11.70 -3.38 -2.57
CA LEU A 69 -10.65 -3.54 -3.57
C LEU A 69 -9.93 -2.21 -3.80
N SER A 70 -8.61 -2.20 -3.69
CA SER A 70 -7.80 -1.02 -3.98
C SER A 70 -7.95 -0.61 -5.45
N SER A 71 -7.85 0.70 -5.73
CA SER A 71 -7.88 1.21 -7.10
C SER A 71 -6.68 0.65 -7.86
N ALA A 72 -6.91 0.16 -9.08
CA ALA A 72 -5.94 -0.61 -9.88
C ALA A 72 -4.56 0.04 -10.08
N TYR A 73 -4.40 1.35 -9.86
CA TYR A 73 -3.16 2.07 -10.23
C TYR A 73 -2.76 3.16 -9.23
N HIS A 74 -3.26 3.10 -7.99
CA HIS A 74 -2.81 4.03 -6.95
C HIS A 74 -2.20 3.31 -5.75
N PRO A 75 -0.85 3.18 -5.69
CA PRO A 75 -0.17 2.45 -4.62
C PRO A 75 -0.37 3.06 -3.22
N GLN A 76 -0.97 4.25 -3.07
CA GLN A 76 -1.25 4.83 -1.76
C GLN A 76 -2.37 4.11 -0.99
N SER A 77 -3.36 3.53 -1.68
CA SER A 77 -4.47 2.80 -1.02
C SER A 77 -4.03 1.44 -0.47
N ASP A 78 -2.99 0.83 -1.07
CA ASP A 78 -2.31 -0.37 -0.58
C ASP A 78 -0.88 -0.08 -0.09
N GLY A 79 -0.59 1.19 0.19
CA GLY A 79 0.79 1.66 0.41
C GLY A 79 1.39 1.12 1.70
N GLN A 80 0.54 0.69 2.65
CA GLN A 80 1.00 0.01 3.85
C GLN A 80 1.60 -1.35 3.50
N THR A 81 0.89 -2.17 2.72
CA THR A 81 1.37 -3.49 2.30
C THR A 81 2.60 -3.38 1.41
N GLU A 82 2.67 -2.37 0.53
CA GLU A 82 3.85 -2.14 -0.32
C GLU A 82 5.09 -1.77 0.50
N VAL A 83 4.95 -0.88 1.48
CA VAL A 83 6.05 -0.51 2.40
C VAL A 83 6.51 -1.72 3.20
N VAL A 84 5.58 -2.52 3.71
CA VAL A 84 5.90 -3.76 4.43
C VAL A 84 6.62 -4.75 3.51
N ASN A 85 6.15 -4.94 2.27
CA ASN A 85 6.77 -5.84 1.31
C ASN A 85 8.21 -5.40 0.97
N ARG A 86 8.45 -4.09 0.85
CA ARG A 86 9.79 -3.53 0.64
C ARG A 86 10.71 -3.80 1.83
N THR A 87 10.22 -3.60 3.06
CA THR A 87 10.97 -3.92 4.28
C THR A 87 11.28 -5.40 4.38
N LEU A 88 10.30 -6.26 4.13
CA LEU A 88 10.48 -7.72 4.11
C LEU A 88 11.55 -8.13 3.08
N GLY A 89 11.49 -7.57 1.87
CA GLY A 89 12.50 -7.83 0.84
C GLY A 89 13.92 -7.49 1.29
N SER A 90 14.10 -6.37 2.00
CA SER A 90 15.40 -6.00 2.59
C SER A 90 15.81 -6.96 3.70
N MET A 91 14.91 -7.33 4.61
CA MET A 91 15.19 -8.27 5.70
C MET A 91 15.59 -9.65 5.15
N LEU A 92 14.86 -10.17 4.15
CA LEU A 92 15.18 -11.44 3.52
C LEU A 92 16.53 -11.41 2.81
N ARG A 93 16.91 -10.31 2.15
CA ARG A 93 18.26 -10.18 1.56
C ARG A 93 19.36 -10.32 2.61
N CYS A 94 19.15 -9.75 3.81
CA CYS A 94 20.10 -9.86 4.91
C CYS A 94 20.14 -11.25 5.55
N LEU A 95 18.98 -11.90 5.71
CA LEU A 95 18.85 -13.21 6.37
C LEU A 95 19.30 -14.37 5.48
N VAL A 96 19.00 -14.29 4.19
CA VAL A 96 19.15 -15.43 3.27
C VAL A 96 20.57 -15.49 2.69
N GLN A 97 21.25 -14.35 2.56
CA GLN A 97 22.64 -14.22 2.10
C GLN A 97 22.95 -15.13 0.89
N ASN A 98 23.80 -16.15 1.08
CA ASN A 98 24.28 -17.05 0.04
C ASN A 98 23.31 -18.20 -0.31
N ASN A 99 22.20 -18.36 0.41
CA ASN A 99 21.30 -19.51 0.30
C ASN A 99 19.86 -19.11 -0.09
N PRO A 100 19.62 -18.53 -1.29
CA PRO A 100 18.31 -18.02 -1.73
C PRO A 100 17.16 -19.01 -1.62
N LYS A 101 17.44 -20.32 -1.67
CA LYS A 101 16.43 -21.38 -1.58
C LYS A 101 15.81 -21.55 -0.19
N GLN A 102 16.43 -21.01 0.86
CA GLN A 102 15.97 -21.16 2.25
C GLN A 102 15.14 -19.98 2.76
N TRP A 103 14.74 -19.06 1.88
CA TRP A 103 13.98 -17.86 2.26
C TRP A 103 12.71 -18.16 3.05
N GLU A 104 12.04 -19.30 2.78
CA GLU A 104 10.85 -19.73 3.51
C GLU A 104 11.14 -19.96 5.01
N ASN A 105 12.31 -20.52 5.33
CA ASN A 105 12.71 -20.76 6.72
C ASN A 105 13.02 -19.46 7.48
N CYS A 106 13.37 -18.40 6.74
CA CYS A 106 13.65 -17.08 7.30
C CYS A 106 12.38 -16.23 7.52
N LEU A 107 11.23 -16.63 6.98
CA LEU A 107 9.99 -15.84 7.09
C LEU A 107 9.55 -15.64 8.53
N SER A 108 9.56 -16.69 9.34
CA SER A 108 9.17 -16.62 10.76
C SER A 108 10.08 -15.69 11.55
N GLN A 109 11.39 -15.72 11.28
CA GLN A 109 12.37 -14.82 11.89
C GLN A 109 12.16 -13.37 11.44
N ALA A 110 11.92 -13.15 10.14
CA ALA A 110 11.65 -11.83 9.59
C ALA A 110 10.35 -11.25 10.15
N GLU A 111 9.30 -12.07 10.28
CA GLU A 111 8.01 -11.67 10.85
C GLU A 111 8.16 -11.26 12.32
N PHE A 112 8.82 -12.10 13.12
CA PHE A 112 9.06 -11.79 14.53
C PHE A 112 9.89 -10.51 14.68
N ALA A 113 10.97 -10.37 13.90
CA ALA A 113 11.79 -9.17 13.92
C ALA A 113 11.00 -7.92 13.52
N TYR A 114 10.19 -8.00 12.47
CA TYR A 114 9.35 -6.88 12.01
C TYR A 114 8.34 -6.47 13.08
N ASN A 115 7.64 -7.44 13.66
CA ASN A 115 6.61 -7.18 14.69
C ASN A 115 7.21 -6.75 16.04
N SER A 116 8.49 -7.00 16.27
CA SER A 116 9.21 -6.56 17.47
C SER A 116 9.80 -5.15 17.34
N MET A 117 9.96 -4.64 16.11
CA MET A 117 10.51 -3.30 15.89
C MET A 117 9.44 -2.21 16.10
N PRO A 118 9.78 -1.08 16.75
CA PRO A 118 8.87 0.05 16.88
C PRO A 118 8.46 0.60 15.50
N ASN A 119 7.16 0.73 15.27
CA ASN A 119 6.66 1.35 14.06
C ASN A 119 6.61 2.88 14.23
N ARG A 120 7.08 3.63 13.23
CA ARG A 120 7.11 5.11 13.25
C ARG A 120 5.73 5.72 13.52
N SER A 121 4.66 5.14 12.98
CA SER A 121 3.32 5.72 13.07
C SER A 121 2.66 5.50 14.44
N THR A 122 3.00 4.41 15.14
CA THR A 122 2.39 4.05 16.43
C THR A 122 3.31 4.35 17.61
N GLY A 123 4.61 4.55 17.38
CA GLY A 123 5.63 4.72 18.42
C GLY A 123 5.91 3.47 19.24
N LYS A 124 5.20 2.36 18.96
CA LYS A 124 5.29 1.08 19.68
C LYS A 124 5.53 -0.05 18.68
N CYS A 125 6.08 -1.17 19.14
CA CYS A 125 6.20 -2.34 18.30
C CYS A 125 4.81 -3.00 18.12
N PRO A 126 4.49 -3.51 16.92
CA PRO A 126 3.20 -4.17 16.67
C PRO A 126 2.87 -5.29 17.66
N PHE A 127 3.86 -6.08 18.05
CA PHE A 127 3.70 -7.15 19.03
C PHE A 127 3.16 -6.63 20.38
N ALA A 128 3.72 -5.51 20.87
CA ALA A 128 3.25 -4.91 22.12
C ALA A 128 1.86 -4.29 22.02
N ILE A 129 1.41 -3.88 20.82
CA ILE A 129 0.05 -3.36 20.64
C ILE A 129 -0.97 -4.49 20.70
N VAL A 130 -0.68 -5.63 20.07
CA VAL A 130 -1.59 -6.78 20.00
C VAL A 130 -1.64 -7.53 21.33
N TYR A 131 -0.47 -7.83 21.91
CA TYR A 131 -0.37 -8.67 23.10
C TYR A 131 -0.21 -7.89 24.41
N THR A 132 -0.30 -6.56 24.35
CA THR A 132 -0.11 -5.63 25.48
C THR A 132 1.20 -5.80 26.25
N LYS A 133 2.17 -6.51 25.66
CA LYS A 133 3.46 -6.88 26.25
C LYS A 133 4.54 -6.85 25.17
N ALA A 134 5.72 -6.35 25.49
CA ALA A 134 6.88 -6.48 24.61
C ALA A 134 7.23 -7.96 24.37
N PRO A 135 7.66 -8.32 23.15
CA PRO A 135 8.14 -9.67 22.90
C PRO A 135 9.39 -9.93 23.73
N ASN A 136 9.49 -11.12 24.33
CA ASN A 136 10.73 -11.53 24.97
C ASN A 136 11.73 -11.89 23.86
N HIS A 137 12.83 -11.17 23.75
CA HIS A 137 13.91 -11.52 22.83
C HIS A 137 14.79 -12.63 23.40
N LEU A 138 15.52 -13.34 22.54
CA LEU A 138 16.48 -14.36 22.98
C LEU A 138 17.50 -13.79 23.98
N LEU A 139 17.89 -12.52 23.81
CA LEU A 139 18.78 -11.82 24.74
C LEU A 139 18.13 -11.51 26.09
N ASP A 140 16.80 -11.41 26.16
CA ASP A 140 16.06 -11.15 27.40
C ASP A 140 15.88 -12.43 28.24
N ILE A 141 15.87 -13.60 27.59
CA ILE A 141 15.67 -14.90 28.23
C ILE A 141 17.00 -15.61 28.50
N ALA A 142 18.02 -15.36 27.66
CA ALA A 142 19.33 -15.96 27.87
C ALA A 142 19.91 -15.48 29.20
N ILE A 143 20.06 -16.42 30.14
CA ILE A 143 20.97 -16.25 31.28
C ILE A 143 22.36 -16.25 30.66
N LEU A 144 22.80 -15.08 30.20
CA LEU A 144 24.18 -14.90 29.78
C LEU A 144 25.04 -15.26 31.01
N PRO A 145 25.97 -16.22 30.92
CA PRO A 145 26.95 -16.37 31.96
C PRO A 145 27.56 -14.98 32.15
N LYS A 146 27.61 -14.48 33.40
CA LYS A 146 28.29 -13.21 33.72
C LYS A 146 29.75 -13.38 33.34
N CYS A 147 30.08 -13.15 32.08
CA CYS A 147 31.42 -13.26 31.54
C CYS A 147 32.17 -12.03 32.03
N ALA A 148 32.94 -12.21 33.10
CA ALA A 148 33.98 -11.28 33.53
C ALA A 148 35.18 -11.33 32.56
N ASN A 149 34.94 -11.11 31.27
CA ASN A 149 35.99 -11.11 30.24
C ASN A 149 36.03 -9.75 29.54
N LYS A 150 37.13 -9.02 29.71
CA LYS A 150 37.33 -7.66 29.16
C LYS A 150 37.18 -7.62 27.63
N SER A 151 37.46 -8.72 26.94
CA SER A 151 37.29 -8.86 25.49
C SER A 151 35.82 -8.83 25.05
N ALA A 152 34.90 -9.31 25.90
CA ALA A 152 33.47 -9.27 25.62
C ALA A 152 32.88 -7.87 25.82
N ALA A 153 33.39 -7.10 26.79
CA ALA A 153 33.01 -5.69 26.96
C ALA A 153 33.43 -4.84 25.76
N ALA A 154 34.65 -5.04 25.25
CA ALA A 154 35.13 -4.35 24.05
C ALA A 154 34.31 -4.70 22.79
N LEU A 155 33.92 -5.97 22.63
CA LEU A 155 33.05 -6.38 21.52
C LEU A 155 31.62 -5.83 21.68
N THR A 156 31.12 -5.73 22.90
CA THR A 156 29.79 -5.16 23.18
C THR A 156 29.78 -3.66 22.88
N GLU A 157 30.80 -2.92 23.31
CA GLU A 157 30.97 -1.50 22.99
C GLU A 157 31.13 -1.26 21.49
N GLN A 158 31.86 -2.12 20.77
CA GLN A 158 31.94 -2.06 19.31
C GLN A 158 30.58 -2.32 18.65
N CYS A 159 29.85 -3.35 19.07
CA CYS A 159 28.51 -3.63 18.55
C CYS A 159 27.55 -2.46 18.83
N GLN A 160 27.65 -1.85 20.00
CA GLN A 160 26.82 -0.73 20.41
C GLN A 160 27.14 0.53 19.60
N SER A 161 28.42 0.82 19.35
CA SER A 161 28.83 1.95 18.50
C SER A 161 28.42 1.74 17.03
N ILE A 162 28.53 0.52 16.51
CA ILE A 162 28.05 0.16 15.17
C ILE A 162 26.54 0.36 15.07
N LEU A 163 25.78 -0.07 16.09
CA LEU A 163 24.33 0.12 16.13
C LEU A 163 23.94 1.60 16.19
N GLU A 164 24.67 2.42 16.95
CA GLU A 164 24.45 3.87 17.03
C GLU A 164 24.81 4.58 15.72
N GLU A 165 25.89 4.17 15.07
CA GLU A 165 26.29 4.68 13.76
C GLU A 165 25.22 4.34 12.70
N VAL A 166 24.76 3.09 12.64
CA VAL A 166 23.71 2.65 11.72
C VAL A 166 22.40 3.41 11.98
N LYS A 167 22.03 3.60 13.25
CA LYS A 167 20.84 4.36 13.65
C LYS A 167 20.94 5.83 13.21
N SER A 168 22.09 6.47 13.41
CA SER A 168 22.31 7.87 12.99
C SER A 168 22.23 8.03 11.46
N LYS A 169 22.85 7.12 10.70
CA LYS A 169 22.79 7.08 9.23
C LYS A 169 21.38 6.84 8.71
N LEU A 170 20.59 5.99 9.37
CA LEU A 170 19.19 5.76 9.01
C LEU A 170 18.31 6.99 9.28
N ILE A 171 18.55 7.71 10.38
CA ILE A 171 17.81 8.94 10.69
C ILE A 171 18.14 10.03 9.67
N SER A 172 19.44 10.26 9.41
CA SER A 172 19.88 11.28 8.45
C SER A 172 19.38 10.96 7.04
N SER A 173 19.51 9.72 6.57
CA SER A 173 19.01 9.29 5.27
C SER A 173 17.49 9.46 5.14
N ASN A 174 16.70 9.03 6.13
CA ASN A 174 15.25 9.23 6.12
C ASN A 174 14.86 10.71 6.09
N SER A 175 15.59 11.56 6.82
CA SER A 175 15.33 13.01 6.83
C SER A 175 15.62 13.65 5.48
N ALA A 176 16.73 13.27 4.83
CA ALA A 176 17.10 13.73 3.50
C ALA A 176 16.08 13.25 2.45
N TYR A 177 15.64 11.99 2.52
CA TYR A 177 14.59 11.46 1.65
C TYR A 177 13.28 12.22 1.80
N LYS A 178 12.87 12.53 3.04
CA LYS A 178 11.65 13.29 3.31
C LYS A 178 11.76 14.71 2.74
N GLN A 179 12.86 15.41 2.99
CA GLN A 179 13.10 16.76 2.46
C GLN A 179 13.10 16.77 0.93
N ALA A 180 13.81 15.83 0.30
CA ALA A 180 13.83 15.70 -1.15
C ALA A 180 12.44 15.42 -1.74
N ALA A 181 11.64 14.57 -1.09
CA ALA A 181 10.28 14.26 -1.54
C ALA A 181 9.32 15.46 -1.35
N ASP A 182 9.41 16.16 -0.22
CA ASP A 182 8.58 17.32 0.08
C ASP A 182 8.88 18.51 -0.87
N LEU A 183 10.15 18.71 -1.25
CA LEU A 183 10.55 19.74 -2.23
C LEU A 183 9.88 19.56 -3.61
N HIS A 184 9.60 18.32 -4.02
CA HIS A 184 8.98 18.01 -5.31
C HIS A 184 7.47 17.79 -5.23
N ARG A 185 6.87 18.00 -4.04
CA ARG A 185 5.45 17.74 -3.82
C ARG A 185 4.61 18.87 -4.40
N ARG A 186 3.88 18.58 -5.47
CA ARG A 186 2.94 19.52 -6.10
C ARG A 186 1.65 19.57 -5.28
N HIS A 187 1.32 20.71 -4.68
CA HIS A 187 0.04 20.91 -4.00
C HIS A 187 -0.98 21.48 -4.99
N VAL A 188 -1.81 20.61 -5.55
CA VAL A 188 -2.91 21.00 -6.45
C VAL A 188 -4.20 20.44 -5.86
N SER A 189 -5.25 21.23 -5.78
CA SER A 189 -6.56 20.80 -5.31
C SER A 189 -7.61 21.15 -6.34
N PHE A 190 -8.53 20.24 -6.57
CA PHE A 190 -9.61 20.42 -7.54
C PHE A 190 -10.97 20.29 -6.84
N GLN A 191 -12.00 20.87 -7.45
CA GLN A 191 -13.39 20.77 -7.01
C GLN A 191 -14.22 19.94 -8.00
N PRO A 192 -15.32 19.31 -7.54
CA PRO A 192 -16.29 18.70 -8.44
C PRO A 192 -16.80 19.73 -9.45
N GLY A 193 -16.79 19.38 -10.74
CA GLY A 193 -17.12 20.26 -11.86
C GLY A 193 -15.91 20.86 -12.59
N ASP A 194 -14.71 20.84 -12.00
CA ASP A 194 -13.50 21.32 -12.67
C ASP A 194 -13.16 20.44 -13.88
N ILE A 195 -12.82 21.08 -15.00
CA ILE A 195 -12.40 20.40 -16.22
C ILE A 195 -10.89 20.14 -16.15
N VAL A 196 -10.50 18.89 -16.34
CA VAL A 196 -9.11 18.45 -16.21
C VAL A 196 -8.68 17.51 -17.34
N PHE A 197 -7.38 17.45 -17.57
CA PHE A 197 -6.74 16.39 -18.34
C PHE A 197 -6.23 15.30 -17.40
N VAL A 198 -6.32 14.06 -17.85
CA VAL A 198 -5.91 12.88 -17.09
C VAL A 198 -4.79 12.17 -17.83
N ARG A 199 -3.69 11.87 -17.14
CA ARG A 199 -2.59 11.10 -17.71
C ARG A 199 -2.90 9.61 -17.67
N LEU A 200 -3.01 9.01 -18.85
CA LEU A 200 -3.17 7.56 -18.99
C LEU A 200 -1.78 6.93 -19.08
N ARG A 201 -1.41 6.13 -18.08
CA ARG A 201 -0.14 5.36 -18.09
C ARG A 201 -0.29 4.12 -18.97
N LYS A 202 0.82 3.65 -19.55
CA LYS A 202 0.89 2.45 -20.41
C LYS A 202 0.23 1.21 -19.79
N GLU A 203 0.31 1.10 -18.47
CA GLU A 203 -0.23 0.01 -17.66
C GLU A 203 -1.77 -0.04 -17.58
N ARG A 204 -2.46 1.01 -18.06
CA ARG A 204 -3.93 1.10 -18.09
C ARG A 204 -4.55 0.56 -19.39
N PHE A 205 -3.73 0.26 -20.40
CA PHE A 205 -4.19 -0.33 -21.66
C PHE A 205 -3.96 -1.85 -21.67
N PRO A 206 -4.83 -2.63 -22.33
CA PRO A 206 -4.53 -4.01 -22.69
C PRO A 206 -3.18 -4.10 -23.43
N ALA A 207 -2.45 -5.20 -23.22
CA ALA A 207 -1.15 -5.40 -23.85
C ALA A 207 -1.27 -5.28 -25.39
N GLY A 208 -0.61 -4.28 -25.98
CA GLY A 208 -0.58 -4.04 -27.42
C GLY A 208 -1.32 -2.79 -27.93
N THR A 209 -2.15 -2.12 -27.11
CA THR A 209 -2.96 -0.97 -27.57
C THR A 209 -2.21 0.39 -27.52
N HIS A 210 -1.13 0.49 -26.75
CA HIS A 210 -0.43 1.76 -26.54
C HIS A 210 0.72 1.98 -27.53
N SER A 211 0.57 2.89 -28.49
CA SER A 211 1.68 3.33 -29.35
C SER A 211 2.54 4.40 -28.64
N ASN A 212 3.86 4.42 -28.87
CA ASN A 212 4.75 5.45 -28.30
C ASN A 212 4.42 6.88 -28.77
N LEU A 213 3.63 7.01 -29.84
CA LEU A 213 3.18 8.27 -30.44
C LEU A 213 1.77 8.70 -29.99
N SER A 214 1.11 7.92 -29.12
CA SER A 214 -0.23 8.27 -28.64
C SER A 214 -0.20 9.47 -27.67
N PRO A 215 -1.27 10.30 -27.64
CA PRO A 215 -1.36 11.41 -26.72
C PRO A 215 -1.29 10.94 -25.26
N ARG A 216 -0.35 11.50 -24.50
CA ARG A 216 -0.08 11.12 -23.10
C ARG A 216 -1.17 11.53 -22.10
N LYS A 217 -2.05 12.45 -22.51
CA LYS A 217 -3.13 13.02 -21.71
C LYS A 217 -4.45 12.81 -22.45
N TYR A 218 -5.49 12.49 -21.70
CA TYR A 218 -6.85 12.29 -22.16
C TYR A 218 -7.77 13.32 -21.49
N GLY A 219 -8.80 13.79 -22.19
CA GLY A 219 -9.67 14.89 -21.74
C GLY A 219 -9.58 16.11 -22.65
N PRO A 220 -10.35 17.18 -22.44
CA PRO A 220 -10.98 17.65 -21.20
C PRO A 220 -12.10 16.76 -20.65
N VAL A 221 -12.04 16.43 -19.35
CA VAL A 221 -13.09 15.70 -18.64
C VAL A 221 -13.40 16.35 -17.28
N PRO A 222 -14.66 16.38 -16.83
CA PRO A 222 -15.02 16.95 -15.55
C PRO A 222 -14.66 16.01 -14.38
N ILE A 223 -14.33 16.59 -13.23
CA ILE A 223 -14.23 15.87 -11.96
C ILE A 223 -15.63 15.66 -11.39
N LEU A 224 -16.03 14.40 -11.21
CA LEU A 224 -17.33 14.05 -10.65
C LEU A 224 -17.35 14.16 -9.12
N LYS A 225 -16.28 13.68 -8.46
CA LYS A 225 -16.23 13.60 -7.00
C LYS A 225 -14.81 13.65 -6.46
N ARG A 226 -14.59 14.42 -5.40
CA ARG A 226 -13.38 14.37 -4.57
C ARG A 226 -13.52 13.29 -3.50
N ILE A 227 -12.59 12.33 -3.45
CA ILE A 227 -12.55 11.30 -2.41
C ILE A 227 -11.70 11.79 -1.23
N ASN A 228 -10.51 12.31 -1.53
CA ASN A 228 -9.61 12.98 -0.60
C ASN A 228 -8.68 13.94 -1.37
N ASP A 229 -7.78 14.65 -0.71
CA ASP A 229 -6.87 15.62 -1.34
C ASP A 229 -5.99 15.01 -2.44
N ASN A 230 -5.75 13.69 -2.36
CA ASN A 230 -4.90 12.96 -3.28
C ASN A 230 -5.67 12.20 -4.37
N ALA A 231 -6.98 11.97 -4.25
CA ALA A 231 -7.72 11.05 -5.12
C ALA A 231 -9.09 11.62 -5.52
N TYR A 232 -9.33 11.61 -6.83
CA TYR A 232 -10.51 12.18 -7.48
C TYR A 232 -11.13 11.16 -8.45
N VAL A 233 -12.45 11.23 -8.61
CA VAL A 233 -13.20 10.49 -9.63
C VAL A 233 -13.45 11.44 -10.80
N VAL A 234 -13.06 11.01 -11.99
CA VAL A 234 -13.22 11.75 -13.26
C VAL A 234 -14.18 11.02 -14.17
N ASP A 235 -14.93 11.78 -14.96
CA ASP A 235 -15.87 11.26 -15.93
C ASP A 235 -15.13 10.74 -17.18
N LEU A 236 -14.91 9.43 -17.26
CA LEU A 236 -14.27 8.79 -18.40
C LEU A 236 -15.27 7.87 -19.10
N PRO A 237 -15.28 7.84 -20.44
CA PRO A 237 -16.16 6.93 -21.16
C PRO A 237 -15.80 5.46 -20.91
N ASP A 238 -16.83 4.63 -20.81
CA ASP A 238 -16.72 3.19 -20.53
C ASP A 238 -15.89 2.42 -21.57
N SER A 239 -15.70 3.00 -22.76
CA SER A 239 -14.88 2.46 -23.85
C SER A 239 -13.39 2.32 -23.49
N LEU A 240 -12.89 3.06 -22.49
CA LEU A 240 -11.50 2.99 -22.05
C LEU A 240 -11.20 1.83 -21.10
N HIS A 241 -12.20 1.06 -20.67
CA HIS A 241 -12.08 -0.11 -19.77
C HIS A 241 -11.11 0.10 -18.59
N THR A 242 -11.02 1.33 -18.08
CA THR A 242 -10.03 1.77 -17.08
C THR A 242 -10.75 2.34 -15.86
N SER A 243 -10.18 2.17 -14.67
CA SER A 243 -10.72 2.74 -13.43
C SER A 243 -10.83 4.27 -13.53
N THR A 244 -12.01 4.82 -13.19
CA THR A 244 -12.34 6.27 -13.17
C THR A 244 -11.72 7.05 -12.01
N THR A 245 -11.01 6.38 -11.09
CA THR A 245 -10.33 7.02 -9.96
C THR A 245 -8.87 7.29 -10.28
N PHE A 246 -8.45 8.54 -10.09
CA PHE A 246 -7.10 9.02 -10.37
C PHE A 246 -6.52 9.74 -9.18
N ASN A 247 -5.20 9.69 -9.07
CA ASN A 247 -4.49 10.51 -8.11
C ASN A 247 -4.23 11.90 -8.68
N VAL A 248 -4.18 12.90 -7.79
CA VAL A 248 -3.90 14.30 -8.11
C VAL A 248 -2.65 14.51 -8.96
N SER A 249 -1.61 13.67 -8.83
CA SER A 249 -0.38 13.74 -9.62
C SER A 249 -0.55 13.32 -11.08
N ASP A 250 -1.60 12.54 -11.40
CA ASP A 250 -1.95 12.13 -12.75
C ASP A 250 -3.08 13.02 -13.34
N ILE A 251 -3.50 14.07 -12.64
CA ILE A 251 -4.53 15.04 -13.05
C ILE A 251 -3.87 16.40 -13.34
N PHE A 252 -4.27 17.05 -14.42
CA PHE A 252 -3.74 18.33 -14.87
C PHE A 252 -4.87 19.31 -15.14
N THR A 253 -4.72 20.56 -14.69
CA THR A 253 -5.68 21.63 -14.98
C THR A 253 -5.82 21.82 -16.48
N TYR A 254 -7.06 21.90 -16.97
CA TYR A 254 -7.35 22.31 -18.34
C TYR A 254 -7.25 23.84 -18.42
N HIS A 255 -6.47 24.34 -19.37
CA HIS A 255 -6.47 25.75 -19.73
C HIS A 255 -7.06 25.85 -21.14
N PRO A 256 -8.23 26.49 -21.31
CA PRO A 256 -8.74 26.75 -22.65
C PRO A 256 -7.74 27.61 -23.41
N PRO A 257 -7.46 27.32 -24.69
CA PRO A 257 -6.75 28.26 -25.53
C PRO A 257 -7.65 29.50 -25.69
N ASP A 258 -7.17 30.67 -25.27
CA ASP A 258 -7.94 31.91 -25.32
C ASP A 258 -8.49 32.17 -26.73
N ASN A 259 -9.81 32.03 -26.89
CA ASN A 259 -10.75 33.14 -27.12
C ASN A 259 -12.07 32.60 -27.73
N THR A 260 -12.99 32.09 -26.91
CA THR A 260 -14.42 32.09 -27.24
C THR A 260 -15.21 32.32 -25.96
N GLY A 261 -16.09 33.32 -26.02
CA GLY A 261 -16.80 33.87 -24.87
C GLY A 261 -17.65 32.84 -24.12
N SER A 262 -17.91 33.18 -22.86
CA SER A 262 -18.93 32.59 -22.00
C SER A 262 -20.18 32.16 -22.77
N ILE A 263 -20.37 30.85 -22.95
CA ILE A 263 -21.69 30.31 -23.26
C ILE A 263 -22.44 30.32 -21.94
N GLN A 264 -23.23 31.38 -21.75
CA GLN A 264 -24.34 31.31 -20.81
C GLN A 264 -25.28 30.22 -21.32
N VAL A 265 -25.48 29.18 -20.52
CA VAL A 265 -26.52 28.19 -20.74
C VAL A 265 -27.83 28.87 -20.39
N GLU A 266 -28.60 29.29 -21.40
CA GLU A 266 -30.00 29.64 -21.19
C GLU A 266 -30.80 28.38 -20.85
N PRO A 267 -31.72 28.43 -19.87
CA PRO A 267 -32.57 27.30 -19.54
C PRO A 267 -33.63 27.13 -20.65
N GLU A 268 -33.61 25.98 -21.34
CA GLU A 268 -34.66 25.61 -22.30
C GLU A 268 -36.03 25.59 -21.61
N SER A 269 -36.92 26.44 -22.11
CA SER A 269 -38.32 26.51 -21.75
C SER A 269 -39.05 25.22 -22.15
N PHE A 270 -39.61 24.55 -21.16
CA PHE A 270 -40.64 23.53 -21.32
C PHE A 270 -41.83 24.11 -22.09
N SER A 271 -42.09 23.61 -23.30
CA SER A 271 -43.39 23.76 -23.96
C SER A 271 -44.23 22.51 -23.71
N ALA A 272 -45.23 22.67 -22.85
CA ALA A 272 -46.34 21.74 -22.72
C ALA A 272 -47.23 21.84 -23.97
N GLY A 273 -47.61 20.69 -24.53
CA GLY A 273 -48.62 20.60 -25.57
C GLY A 273 -49.35 19.26 -25.47
N GLY A 274 -50.41 19.22 -24.65
CA GLY A 274 -51.59 18.40 -24.96
C GLY A 274 -52.26 18.98 -26.22
N THR A 275 -53.01 18.23 -27.01
CA THR A 275 -54.02 17.21 -26.69
C THR A 275 -54.05 16.11 -27.74
#